data_AF-F4R9J6-F1
#
_entry.id   AF-F4R9J6-F1
#
_cell.length_a   1.000
_cell.length_b   1.000
_cell.length_c   1.000
_cell.angle_alpha   90.00
_cell.angle_beta   90.00
_cell.angle_gamma   90.00
#
_symmetry.space_group_name_H-M   'P 1'
#
loop_
_entity.id
_entity.type
_entity.pdbx_description
1 polymer ?
#
loop_
_entity_poly.entity_id
_entity_poly.type
_entity_poly.pdbx_seq_one_letter_code
_entity_poly.pdbx_strand_id
1 'polypeptide(L)'
;MDRIHDLDSLFRASLSSDINSRHAAEQQLQALEVTEGFVSSIFSLVVSSSKDLPVRQAAAVYLKNRFRASYDRIGQLKPTSV
;
A
#
# COMPACT_ATOMS: atom_id res chain seq x y z
N MET A 1 -15.19 -12.57 -4.15
CA MET A 1 -13.88 -13.19 -4.48
C MET A 1 -12.81 -12.16 -4.22
N ASP A 2 -11.88 -12.54 -3.39
CA ASP A 2 -11.14 -11.67 -2.49
C ASP A 2 -9.97 -11.00 -3.24
N ARG A 3 -10.15 -9.71 -3.58
CA ARG A 3 -9.24 -8.92 -4.45
C ARG A 3 -7.87 -8.66 -3.81
N ILE A 4 -7.66 -9.10 -2.58
CA ILE A 4 -6.51 -8.76 -1.75
C ILE A 4 -5.49 -9.92 -1.65
N HIS A 5 -5.79 -11.07 -2.26
CA HIS A 5 -4.95 -12.28 -2.16
C HIS A 5 -3.52 -12.14 -2.71
N ASP A 6 -3.26 -11.15 -3.58
CA ASP A 6 -1.99 -11.01 -4.29
C ASP A 6 -1.09 -9.87 -3.80
N LEU A 7 -1.34 -9.32 -2.59
CA LEU A 7 -0.50 -8.26 -2.03
C LEU A 7 0.98 -8.64 -1.97
N ASP A 8 1.30 -9.90 -1.66
CA ASP A 8 2.69 -10.39 -1.64
C ASP A 8 3.36 -10.19 -3.01
N SER A 9 2.70 -10.64 -4.08
CA SER A 9 3.16 -10.52 -5.46
C SER A 9 3.28 -9.07 -5.90
N LEU A 10 2.33 -8.21 -5.49
CA LEU A 10 2.36 -6.78 -5.80
C LEU A 10 3.54 -6.07 -5.13
N PHE A 11 3.79 -6.33 -3.84
CA PHE A 11 4.93 -5.75 -3.15
C PHE A 11 6.27 -6.34 -3.59
N ARG A 12 6.30 -7.58 -4.12
CA ARG A 12 7.48 -8.09 -4.83
C ARG A 12 7.72 -7.33 -6.13
N ALA A 13 6.66 -7.11 -6.91
CA ALA A 13 6.74 -6.41 -8.19
C ALA A 13 7.12 -4.92 -8.03
N SER A 14 6.70 -4.26 -6.93
CA SER A 14 7.11 -2.88 -6.64
C SER A 14 8.61 -2.73 -6.31
N LEU A 15 9.31 -3.83 -6.03
CA LEU A 15 10.76 -3.89 -5.84
C LEU A 15 11.52 -4.27 -7.13
N SER A 16 10.83 -4.52 -8.24
CA SER A 16 11.45 -4.93 -9.50
C SER A 16 12.44 -3.88 -10.03
N SER A 17 13.53 -4.33 -10.66
CA SER A 17 14.42 -3.42 -11.40
C SER A 17 13.76 -2.83 -12.65
N ASP A 18 12.75 -3.53 -13.18
CA ASP A 18 11.98 -3.06 -14.33
C ASP A 18 11.00 -1.95 -13.92
N ILE A 19 11.11 -0.79 -14.58
CA ILE A 19 10.31 0.40 -14.27
C ILE A 19 8.82 0.15 -14.54
N ASN A 20 8.48 -0.56 -15.63
CA ASN A 20 7.09 -0.80 -16.00
C ASN A 20 6.39 -1.72 -15.00
N SER A 21 7.08 -2.77 -14.56
CA SER A 21 6.64 -3.70 -13.53
C SER A 21 6.35 -2.99 -12.21
N ARG A 22 7.24 -2.07 -11.79
CA ARG A 22 7.02 -1.26 -10.60
C ARG A 22 5.79 -0.36 -10.73
N HIS A 23 5.67 0.38 -11.82
CA HIS A 23 4.53 1.26 -12.04
C HIS A 23 3.21 0.50 -12.09
N ALA A 24 3.17 -0.64 -12.77
CA ALA A 24 1.98 -1.49 -12.83
C ALA A 24 1.57 -1.99 -11.43
N ALA A 25 2.55 -2.41 -10.62
CA ALA A 25 2.29 -2.84 -9.24
C ALA A 25 1.73 -1.72 -8.37
N GLU A 26 2.34 -0.53 -8.43
CA GLU A 26 1.87 0.65 -7.68
C GLU A 26 0.46 1.10 -8.11
N GLN A 27 0.16 1.07 -9.41
CA GLN A 27 -1.19 1.36 -9.92
C GLN A 27 -2.22 0.37 -9.42
N GLN A 28 -1.88 -0.93 -9.38
CA GLN A 28 -2.77 -1.96 -8.84
C GLN A 28 -2.97 -1.80 -7.33
N LEU A 29 -1.91 -1.49 -6.58
CA LEU A 29 -2.01 -1.19 -5.15
C LEU A 29 -2.96 0.00 -4.91
N GLN A 30 -2.83 1.08 -5.69
CA GLN A 30 -3.74 2.23 -5.62
C GLN A 30 -5.19 1.85 -5.92
N ALA A 31 -5.43 1.03 -6.95
CA ALA A 31 -6.78 0.56 -7.28
C ALA A 31 -7.42 -0.28 -6.17
N LEU A 32 -6.61 -1.00 -5.39
CA LEU A 32 -7.09 -1.82 -4.27
C LEU A 32 -7.36 -1.01 -2.99
N GLU A 33 -6.91 0.24 -2.89
CA GLU A 33 -7.03 1.05 -1.66
C GLU A 33 -8.46 1.26 -1.14
N VAL A 34 -9.43 1.24 -2.05
CA VAL A 34 -10.87 1.40 -1.73
C VAL A 34 -11.54 0.09 -1.31
N THR A 35 -10.81 -1.03 -1.37
CA THR A 35 -11.35 -2.34 -1.00
C THR A 35 -11.38 -2.47 0.52
N GLU A 36 -12.53 -2.91 1.04
CA GLU A 36 -12.68 -3.23 2.46
C GLU A 36 -11.62 -4.24 2.90
N GLY A 37 -11.00 -4.01 4.07
CA GLY A 37 -9.96 -4.89 4.59
C GLY A 37 -8.58 -4.74 3.96
N PHE A 38 -8.40 -3.86 2.97
CA PHE A 38 -7.09 -3.62 2.31
C PHE A 38 -5.99 -3.26 3.32
N VAL A 39 -6.23 -2.24 4.15
CA VAL A 39 -5.25 -1.77 5.16
C VAL A 39 -4.92 -2.88 6.15
N SER A 40 -5.93 -3.59 6.67
CA SER A 40 -5.74 -4.72 7.59
C SER A 40 -4.92 -5.84 6.97
N SER A 41 -5.12 -6.12 5.68
CA SER A 41 -4.37 -7.15 4.96
C SER A 41 -2.90 -6.79 4.76
N ILE A 42 -2.59 -5.50 4.52
CA ILE A 42 -1.19 -5.05 4.48
C ILE A 42 -0.55 -5.13 5.87
N PHE A 43 -1.26 -4.79 6.94
CA PHE A 43 -0.74 -4.99 8.31
C PHE A 43 -0.43 -6.47 8.60
N SER A 44 -1.35 -7.38 8.23
CA SER A 44 -1.12 -8.83 8.32
C SER A 44 0.12 -9.26 7.54
N LEU A 45 0.35 -8.69 6.35
CA LEU A 45 1.54 -8.95 5.55
C LEU A 45 2.82 -8.48 6.26
N VAL A 46 2.83 -7.27 6.82
CA VAL A 46 3.98 -6.69 7.54
C VAL A 46 4.43 -7.55 8.72
N VAL A 47 3.47 -8.07 9.50
CA VAL A 47 3.77 -8.88 10.69
C VAL A 47 4.02 -10.36 10.38
N SER A 48 3.69 -10.81 9.17
CA SER A 48 3.82 -12.22 8.80
C SER A 48 5.28 -12.65 8.70
N SER A 49 5.72 -13.53 9.61
CA SER A 49 7.06 -14.12 9.59
C SER A 49 7.28 -15.12 8.45
N SER A 50 6.21 -15.60 7.80
CA SER A 50 6.27 -16.51 6.66
C SER A 50 6.57 -15.82 5.33
N LYS A 51 6.66 -14.49 5.32
CA LYS A 51 6.90 -13.68 4.12
C LYS A 51 8.30 -13.10 4.11
N ASP A 52 8.83 -12.90 2.91
CA ASP A 52 10.19 -12.39 2.73
C ASP A 52 10.33 -10.99 3.33
N LEU A 53 11.46 -10.74 3.99
CA LEU A 53 11.73 -9.47 4.65
C LEU A 53 11.58 -8.25 3.73
N PRO A 54 12.09 -8.24 2.48
CA PRO A 54 11.93 -7.10 1.58
C PRO A 54 10.47 -6.77 1.27
N VAL A 55 9.62 -7.79 1.10
CA VAL A 55 8.18 -7.62 0.82
C VAL A 55 7.48 -6.97 2.00
N ARG A 56 7.78 -7.43 3.22
CA ARG A 56 7.24 -6.87 4.47
C ARG A 56 7.68 -5.42 4.68
N GLN A 57 8.93 -5.11 4.35
CA GLN A 57 9.47 -3.75 4.43
C GLN A 57 8.79 -2.82 3.41
N ALA A 58 8.62 -3.26 2.16
CA ALA A 58 7.91 -2.51 1.14
C ALA A 58 6.46 -2.19 1.57
N ALA A 59 5.77 -3.19 2.11
CA ALA A 59 4.42 -3.05 2.67
C ALA A 59 4.36 -2.01 3.81
N ALA A 60 5.33 -2.03 4.73
CA ALA A 60 5.41 -1.06 5.83
C ALA A 60 5.67 0.37 5.33
N VAL A 61 6.57 0.53 4.35
CA VAL A 61 6.85 1.82 3.72
C VAL A 61 5.62 2.37 3.01
N TYR A 62 4.90 1.52 2.27
CA TYR A 62 3.66 1.88 1.59
C TYR A 62 2.60 2.38 2.58
N LEU A 63 2.36 1.66 3.68
CA LEU A 63 1.42 2.09 4.74
C LEU A 63 1.79 3.44 5.34
N LYS A 64 3.07 3.64 5.68
CA LYS A 64 3.55 4.91 6.22
C LYS A 64 3.29 6.06 5.24
N ASN A 65 3.62 5.86 3.97
CA ASN A 65 3.44 6.88 2.93
C ASN A 65 1.96 7.20 2.72
N ARG A 66 1.09 6.18 2.72
CA ARG A 66 -0.36 6.32 2.64
C ARG A 66 -0.92 7.19 3.77
N PHE A 67 -0.59 6.86 5.03
CA PHE A 67 -1.09 7.63 6.17
C PHE A 67 -0.58 9.06 6.17
N ARG A 68 0.69 9.27 5.80
CA ARG A 68 1.24 10.62 5.62
C ARG A 68 0.43 11.42 4.58
N ALA A 69 0.21 10.85 3.40
CA ALA A 69 -0.57 11.51 2.35
C ALA A 69 -2.02 11.80 2.76
N SER A 70 -2.65 10.89 3.53
CA SER A 70 -3.99 11.11 4.07
C SER A 70 -4.00 12.25 5.10
N TYR A 71 -3.01 12.32 5.98
CA TYR A 71 -2.88 13.37 6.98
C TYR A 71 -2.64 14.73 6.32
N ASP A 72 -1.72 14.80 5.34
CA ASP A 72 -1.41 16.02 4.61
C ASP A 72 -2.66 16.56 3.87
N ARG A 73 -3.47 15.66 3.29
CA ARG A 73 -4.75 16.03 2.65
C ARG A 73 -5.72 16.67 3.64
N ILE A 74 -5.81 16.12 4.86
CA ILE A 74 -6.67 16.70 5.92
C ILE A 74 -6.12 18.06 6.36
N GLY A 75 -4.81 18.20 6.53
CA GLY A 75 -4.17 19.46 6.92
C GLY A 75 -4.32 20.59 5.89
N GLN A 76 -4.53 20.25 4.61
CA GLN A 76 -4.79 21.22 3.54
C GLN A 76 -6.26 21.66 3.45
N LEU A 77 -7.19 20.98 4.13
CA LEU A 77 -8.55 21.49 4.31
C LEU A 77 -8.49 22.64 5.32
N LYS A 78 -8.30 23.88 4.84
CA LYS A 78 -8.50 25.07 5.67
C LYS A 78 -9.89 24.98 6.30
N PRO A 79 -10.07 25.31 7.60
CA PRO A 79 -11.40 25.45 8.15
C PRO A 79 -12.13 26.48 7.29
N THR A 80 -13.25 26.09 6.70
CA THR A 80 -14.12 26.99 5.98
C THR A 80 -14.46 28.12 6.94
N SER A 81 -13.95 29.32 6.68
CA SER A 81 -14.34 30.51 7.44
C SER A 81 -15.84 30.66 7.25
N VAL A 82 -16.60 30.38 8.31
CA VAL A 82 -18.03 30.71 8.44
C VAL A 82 -18.13 32.05 9.14
#